data_AF-A0A7W3M0D9-F1
#
_entry.id   AF-A0A7W3M0D9-F1
#
_cell.length_a   1.000
_cell.length_b   1.000
_cell.length_c   1.000
_cell.angle_alpha   90.00
_cell.angle_beta   90.00
_cell.angle_gamma   90.00
#
_symmetry.space_group_name_H-M   'P 1'
#
loop_
_entity.id
_entity.type
_entity.pdbx_description
1 polymer ?
#
loop_
_entity_poly.entity_id
_entity_poly.type
_entity_poly.pdbx_seq_one_letter_code
_entity_poly.pdbx_strand_id
1 'polypeptide(L)'
;MPGASFSELARMSGITVQSVHGAVKALVAAGLVRDRNARAGSASTLEITTEGALLLRRARRAAAEVDERLFGPDADPIQQRLGAAVRAAFPGPPPSWPGAERDRRPSPAPTFSLTGAWPRLQET
;
A
#
# COMPACT_ATOMS: atom_id res chain seq x y z
N MET A 1 0.18 -4.28 10.54
CA MET A 1 -0.60 -4.76 9.37
C MET A 1 -0.10 -6.15 9.03
N PRO A 2 -0.97 -7.17 8.88
CA PRO A 2 -0.52 -8.55 8.74
C PRO A 2 -0.18 -8.95 7.30
N GLY A 3 0.98 -9.60 7.15
CA GLY A 3 1.28 -10.67 6.18
C GLY A 3 1.14 -10.39 4.68
N ALA A 4 2.06 -9.61 4.08
CA ALA A 4 2.35 -9.76 2.66
C ALA A 4 3.36 -10.89 2.46
N SER A 5 3.09 -11.82 1.54
CA SER A 5 4.06 -12.88 1.20
C SER A 5 5.30 -12.29 0.51
N PHE A 6 6.44 -13.00 0.57
CA PHE A 6 7.67 -12.57 -0.10
C PHE A 6 7.48 -12.39 -1.62
N SER A 7 6.65 -13.21 -2.26
CA SER A 7 6.32 -13.10 -3.68
C SER A 7 5.49 -11.86 -3.99
N GLU A 8 4.54 -11.49 -3.11
CA GLU A 8 3.79 -10.24 -3.26
C GLU A 8 4.69 -9.03 -3.06
N LEU A 9 5.57 -9.05 -2.06
CA LEU A 9 6.57 -8.01 -1.84
C LEU A 9 7.47 -7.84 -3.07
N ALA A 10 7.91 -8.93 -3.69
CA ALA A 10 8.74 -8.91 -4.90
C ALA A 10 8.00 -8.23 -6.07
N ARG A 11 6.75 -8.63 -6.30
CA ARG A 11 5.90 -8.02 -7.33
C ARG A 11 5.68 -6.52 -7.09
N MET A 12 5.45 -6.12 -5.85
CA MET A 12 5.21 -4.72 -5.48
C MET A 12 6.46 -3.85 -5.58
N SER A 13 7.63 -4.41 -5.25
CA SER A 13 8.90 -3.68 -5.26
C SER A 13 9.63 -3.74 -6.60
N GLY A 14 9.12 -4.52 -7.56
CA GLY A 14 9.75 -4.68 -8.88
C GLY A 14 11.11 -5.38 -8.84
N ILE A 15 11.40 -6.13 -7.76
CA ILE A 15 12.65 -6.89 -7.60
C ILE A 15 12.37 -8.39 -7.48
N THR A 16 13.42 -9.21 -7.54
CA THR A 16 13.28 -10.68 -7.44
C THR A 16 12.95 -11.12 -6.02
N VAL A 17 12.30 -12.28 -5.87
CA VAL A 17 11.97 -12.88 -4.57
C VAL A 17 13.23 -13.11 -3.70
N GLN A 18 14.34 -13.54 -4.32
CA GLN A 18 15.61 -13.71 -3.60
C GLN A 18 16.14 -12.39 -3.04
N SER A 19 16.05 -11.31 -3.82
CA SER A 19 16.45 -9.97 -3.36
C SER A 19 15.56 -9.48 -2.22
N VAL A 20 14.24 -9.75 -2.26
CA VAL A 20 13.34 -9.43 -1.14
C VAL A 20 13.74 -10.19 0.12
N HIS A 21 14.02 -11.50 0.02
CA HIS A 21 14.49 -12.27 1.17
C HIS A 21 15.76 -11.66 1.80
N GLY A 22 16.73 -11.29 0.97
CA GLY A 22 17.94 -10.62 1.43
C GLY A 22 17.65 -9.29 2.14
N ALA A 23 16.80 -8.45 1.53
CA ALA A 23 16.42 -7.16 2.08
C ALA A 23 15.67 -7.29 3.42
N VAL A 24 14.68 -8.17 3.50
CA VAL A 24 13.92 -8.41 4.74
C VAL A 24 14.82 -8.97 5.84
N LYS A 25 15.72 -9.92 5.51
CA LYS A 25 16.67 -10.45 6.49
C LYS A 25 17.59 -9.36 7.04
N ALA A 26 18.07 -8.45 6.20
CA ALA A 26 18.88 -7.32 6.64
C ALA A 26 18.08 -6.34 7.54
N LEU A 27 16.83 -6.05 7.19
CA LEU A 27 15.94 -5.19 8.00
C LEU A 27 15.61 -5.81 9.37
N VAL A 28 15.43 -7.13 9.42
CA VAL A 28 15.23 -7.87 10.69
C VAL A 28 16.52 -7.86 11.51
N ALA A 29 17.67 -8.14 10.90
CA ALA A 29 18.96 -8.10 11.58
C ALA A 29 19.29 -6.72 12.15
N ALA A 30 18.85 -5.65 11.48
CA ALA A 30 18.97 -4.26 11.94
C ALA A 30 17.91 -3.85 12.98
N GLY A 31 16.97 -4.74 13.34
CA GLY A 31 15.88 -4.43 14.28
C GLY A 31 14.83 -3.44 13.75
N LEU A 32 14.79 -3.20 12.44
CA LEU A 32 13.86 -2.26 11.80
C LEU A 32 12.51 -2.91 11.48
N VAL A 33 12.49 -4.24 11.40
CA VAL A 33 11.29 -5.06 11.17
C VAL A 33 11.32 -6.25 12.13
N ARG A 34 10.15 -6.65 12.62
CA ARG A 34 9.95 -7.88 13.41
C ARG A 34 9.09 -8.86 12.62
N ASP A 35 9.51 -10.12 12.59
CA ASP A 35 8.64 -11.22 12.13
C ASP A 35 7.90 -11.78 13.34
N ARG A 36 6.56 -11.63 13.37
CA ARG A 36 5.75 -12.12 14.49
C ARG A 36 5.41 -13.61 14.42
N ASN A 37 5.61 -14.28 13.28
CA ASN A 37 5.10 -15.63 13.05
C ASN A 37 6.16 -16.59 12.52
N ALA A 38 7.31 -16.71 13.20
CA ALA A 38 8.26 -17.79 12.96
C ALA A 38 7.77 -19.16 13.52
N ARG A 39 6.53 -19.57 13.21
CA ARG A 39 6.07 -20.96 13.37
C ARG A 39 5.91 -21.56 11.98
N ALA A 40 6.49 -22.73 11.76
CA ALA A 40 6.44 -23.45 10.50
C ALA A 40 4.98 -23.54 9.98
N GLY A 41 4.72 -22.96 8.81
CA GLY A 41 3.46 -23.14 8.07
C GLY A 41 2.49 -21.95 8.01
N SER A 42 2.80 -20.76 8.54
CA SER A 42 1.94 -19.57 8.41
C SER A 42 2.66 -18.36 7.81
N ALA A 43 1.90 -17.50 7.13
CA ALA A 43 2.43 -16.29 6.48
C ALA A 43 3.13 -15.37 7.50
N SER A 44 4.44 -15.14 7.28
CA SER A 44 5.25 -14.21 8.06
C SER A 44 4.56 -12.84 8.09
N THR A 45 4.18 -12.42 9.28
CA THR A 45 3.66 -11.07 9.50
C THR A 45 4.84 -10.19 9.86
N LEU A 46 5.37 -9.50 8.85
CA LEU A 46 6.40 -8.47 9.02
C LEU A 46 5.76 -7.20 9.57
N GLU A 47 6.22 -6.76 10.73
CA GLU A 47 5.82 -5.49 11.34
C GLU A 47 7.01 -4.55 11.44
N ILE A 48 6.83 -3.31 10.97
CA ILE A 48 7.82 -2.26 11.11
C ILE A 48 7.92 -1.89 12.60
N THR A 49 9.13 -1.81 13.13
CA THR A 49 9.37 -1.35 14.50
C THR A 49 9.24 0.16 14.62
N THR A 50 9.23 0.70 15.84
CA THR A 50 9.24 2.16 16.04
C THR A 50 10.46 2.80 15.39
N GLU A 51 11.62 2.15 15.53
CA GLU A 51 12.89 2.55 14.94
C GLU A 51 12.83 2.48 13.40
N GLY A 52 12.26 1.40 12.86
CA GLY A 52 12.00 1.26 11.43
C GLY A 52 11.10 2.35 10.87
N ALA A 53 10.03 2.71 11.59
CA ALA A 53 9.10 3.76 11.18
C ALA A 53 9.77 5.15 11.20
N LEU A 54 10.63 5.41 12.18
CA LEU A 54 11.44 6.63 12.26
C LEU A 54 12.40 6.74 11.07
N LEU A 55 13.15 5.66 10.79
CA LEU A 55 14.08 5.63 9.67
C LEU A 55 13.36 5.80 8.33
N LEU A 56 12.25 5.07 8.13
CA LEU A 56 11.44 5.17 6.93
C LEU A 56 10.89 6.58 6.70
N ARG A 57 10.52 7.29 7.77
CA ARG A 57 10.11 8.70 7.67
C ARG A 57 11.25 9.60 7.19
N ARG A 58 12.48 9.38 7.70
CA ARG A 58 13.67 10.13 7.26
C ARG A 58 14.01 9.82 5.80
N ALA A 59 13.94 8.56 5.40
CA ALA A 59 14.17 8.14 4.02
C ALA A 59 13.16 8.79 3.05
N ARG A 60 11.87 8.79 3.41
CA ARG A 60 10.83 9.49 2.63
C ARG A 60 11.09 10.99 2.50
N ARG A 61 11.52 11.63 3.59
CA ARG A 61 11.87 13.06 3.56
C ARG A 61 13.04 13.32 2.61
N ALA A 62 14.10 12.52 2.69
CA ALA A 62 15.25 12.67 1.81
C ALA A 62 14.87 12.47 0.32
N ALA A 63 14.01 11.50 0.02
CA ALA A 63 13.49 11.30 -1.33
C ALA A 63 12.69 12.51 -1.81
N ALA A 64 11.77 13.04 -0.97
CA ALA A 64 11.00 14.23 -1.30
C ALA A 64 11.88 15.47 -1.53
N GLU A 65 12.96 15.64 -0.76
CA GLU A 65 13.93 16.72 -0.95
C GLU A 65 14.73 16.58 -2.25
N VAL A 66 14.95 15.36 -2.74
CA VAL A 66 15.52 15.13 -4.07
C VAL A 66 14.50 15.45 -5.16
N ASP A 67 13.26 14.97 -5.01
CA ASP A 67 12.18 15.22 -5.95
C ASP A 67 11.90 16.72 -6.11
N GLU A 68 11.88 17.48 -5.00
CA GLU A 68 11.67 18.93 -5.02
C GLU A 68 12.79 19.66 -5.76
N ARG A 69 14.05 19.28 -5.53
CA ARG A 69 15.19 19.92 -6.21
C ARG A 69 15.23 19.62 -7.71
N LEU A 70 14.79 18.43 -8.11
CA LEU A 70 14.81 18.00 -9.51
C LEU A 70 13.57 18.42 -10.29
N PHE A 71 12.40 18.46 -9.66
CA PHE A 71 11.12 18.60 -10.35
C PHE A 71 10.18 19.64 -9.73
N GLY A 72 10.63 20.35 -8.69
CA GLY A 72 9.88 21.40 -8.01
C GLY A 72 9.82 22.71 -8.80
N PRO A 73 9.17 23.74 -8.24
CA PRO A 73 8.90 25.00 -8.92
C PRO A 73 10.17 25.79 -9.25
N ASP A 74 11.23 25.60 -8.47
CA ASP A 74 12.53 26.25 -8.63
C ASP A 74 13.52 25.44 -9.51
N ALA A 75 13.11 24.26 -10.00
CA ALA A 75 13.95 23.41 -10.86
C ALA A 75 14.04 23.95 -12.30
N ASP A 76 14.99 23.43 -13.08
CA ASP A 76 15.11 23.78 -14.50
C ASP A 76 13.79 23.49 -15.26
N PRO A 77 13.32 24.39 -16.15
CA PRO A 77 12.05 24.20 -16.86
C PRO A 77 11.92 22.89 -17.65
N ILE A 78 13.03 22.34 -18.17
CA ILE A 78 13.05 21.04 -18.85
C ILE A 78 12.78 19.92 -17.85
N GLN A 79 13.40 19.98 -16.67
CA GLN A 79 13.20 18.99 -15.63
C GLN A 79 11.76 19.04 -15.10
N GLN A 80 11.19 20.24 -14.90
CA GLN A 80 9.79 20.41 -14.54
C GLN A 80 8.85 19.75 -15.56
N ARG A 81 9.08 19.99 -16.86
CA ARG A 81 8.29 19.40 -17.95
C ARG A 81 8.43 17.88 -17.98
N LEU A 82 9.63 17.35 -17.80
CA LEU A 82 9.88 15.91 -17.72
C LEU A 82 9.12 15.29 -16.56
N GLY A 83 9.23 15.87 -15.35
CA GLY A 83 8.52 15.37 -14.17
C GLY A 83 6.99 15.39 -14.35
N ALA A 84 6.45 16.44 -14.95
CA ALA A 84 5.03 16.54 -15.28
C ALA A 84 4.61 15.46 -16.30
N ALA A 85 5.39 15.26 -17.35
CA ALA A 85 5.11 14.24 -18.37
C ALA A 85 5.15 12.82 -17.81
N VAL A 86 6.13 12.49 -16.97
CA VAL A 86 6.21 11.17 -16.29
C VAL A 86 5.01 10.95 -15.39
N ARG A 87 4.62 11.92 -14.55
CA ARG A 87 3.43 11.81 -13.69
C ARG A 87 2.14 11.62 -14.49
N ALA A 88 2.01 12.31 -15.62
CA ALA A 88 0.85 12.15 -16.51
C ALA A 88 0.83 10.78 -17.20
N ALA A 89 1.99 10.22 -17.56
CA ALA A 89 2.11 8.91 -18.19
C ALA A 89 1.86 7.74 -17.22
N PHE A 90 2.14 7.94 -15.92
CA PHE A 90 1.93 6.93 -14.88
C PHE A 90 0.93 7.41 -13.81
N PRO A 91 -0.36 7.57 -14.14
CA PRO A 91 -1.42 7.97 -13.20
C PRO A 91 -1.85 6.76 -12.35
N GLY A 92 -0.92 6.14 -11.65
CA GLY A 92 -1.22 4.99 -10.79
C GLY A 92 -1.86 5.46 -9.48
N PRO A 93 -3.01 4.90 -9.05
CA PRO A 93 -3.44 5.07 -7.67
C PRO A 93 -2.36 4.50 -6.72
N PRO A 94 -2.24 5.01 -5.48
CA PRO A 94 -1.41 4.34 -4.48
C PRO A 94 -1.84 2.87 -4.40
N PRO A 95 -0.91 1.90 -4.23
CA PRO A 95 -1.24 0.49 -4.27
C PRO A 95 -2.41 0.20 -3.32
N SER A 96 -3.54 -0.20 -3.88
CA SER A 96 -4.68 -0.67 -3.10
C SER A 96 -4.29 -2.03 -2.54
N TRP A 97 -3.82 -2.04 -1.30
CA TRP A 97 -3.53 -3.26 -0.57
C TRP A 97 -4.79 -4.16 -0.58
N PRO A 98 -4.72 -5.42 -1.06
CA PRO A 98 -5.83 -6.37 -0.99
C PRO A 98 -6.04 -6.81 0.47
N GLY A 99 -6.58 -5.90 1.26
CA GLY A 99 -6.78 -5.95 2.70
C GLY A 99 -7.46 -4.68 3.23
N ALA A 100 -7.24 -3.53 2.57
CA ALA A 100 -7.96 -2.29 2.86
C ALA A 100 -9.48 -2.40 2.61
N GLU A 101 -9.89 -3.27 1.68
CA GLU A 101 -11.31 -3.52 1.37
C GLU A 101 -11.99 -4.44 2.41
N ARG A 102 -11.24 -5.28 3.13
CA ARG A 102 -11.81 -6.23 4.12
C ARG A 102 -12.11 -5.62 5.49
N ASP A 103 -11.48 -4.50 5.83
CA ASP A 103 -11.64 -3.82 7.14
C ASP A 103 -12.64 -2.65 7.08
N ARG A 104 -13.15 -2.35 5.88
CA ARG A 104 -14.29 -1.45 5.70
C ARG A 104 -15.53 -2.24 6.13
N ARG A 105 -15.94 -2.13 7.40
CA ARG A 105 -17.27 -2.65 7.81
C ARG A 105 -18.29 -2.13 6.80
N PRO A 106 -19.18 -2.99 6.25
CA PRO A 106 -20.27 -2.48 5.45
C PRO A 106 -21.04 -1.47 6.31
N SER A 107 -21.19 -0.24 5.81
CA SER A 107 -22.18 0.69 6.34
C SER A 107 -23.51 -0.08 6.41
N PRO A 108 -24.28 0.03 7.50
CA PRO A 108 -25.57 -0.65 7.55
C PRO A 108 -26.36 -0.26 6.31
N ALA A 109 -26.82 -1.27 5.56
CA ALA A 109 -27.74 -1.07 4.47
C ALA A 109 -28.91 -0.22 4.99
N PRO A 110 -29.43 0.76 4.22
CA PRO A 110 -30.60 1.50 4.64
C PRO A 110 -31.72 0.49 4.93
N THR A 111 -32.20 0.49 6.17
CA THR A 111 -33.35 -0.31 6.58
C THR A 111 -34.56 0.22 5.83
N PHE A 112 -34.92 -0.43 4.71
CA PHE A 112 -36.21 -0.23 4.09
C PHE A 112 -37.24 -1.05 4.87
N SER A 113 -38.08 -0.36 5.65
CA SER A 113 -39.32 -0.93 6.19
C SER A 113 -40.26 -1.24 5.03
N LEU A 114 -40.45 -2.52 4.72
CA LEU A 114 -41.57 -2.99 3.92
C LEU A 114 -42.83 -3.01 4.78
N THR A 115 -43.37 -1.82 5.06
CA THR A 115 -44.76 -1.65 5.52
C THR A 115 -45.46 -0.79 4.47
N GLY A 116 -45.78 -1.44 3.36
CA GLY A 116 -46.51 -0.84 2.24
C GLY A 116 -47.03 -1.97 1.35
N ALA A 117 -48.36 -2.07 1.28
CA ALA A 117 -49.11 -3.13 0.61
C ALA A 117 -48.71 -3.30 -0.86
N TRP A 118 -48.48 -4.55 -1.28
CA TRP A 118 -48.39 -4.92 -2.69
C TRP A 118 -49.82 -5.06 -3.27
N PRO A 119 -50.19 -4.38 -4.37
CA PRO A 119 -51.43 -4.66 -5.07
C PRO A 119 -51.28 -5.95 -5.89
N ARG A 120 -52.18 -6.91 -5.66
CA ARG A 120 -52.33 -8.12 -6.47
C ARG A 120 -52.67 -7.73 -7.91
N LEU A 121 -51.79 -8.08 -8.86
CA LEU A 121 -52.14 -8.17 -10.27
C LEU A 121 -53.12 -9.34 -10.44
N GLN A 122 -54.34 -9.03 -10.89
CA GLN A 122 -55.33 -10.00 -11.34
C GLN A 122 -54.91 -10.49 -12.73
N GLU A 123 -54.77 -11.81 -12.87
CA GLU A 123 -54.68 -12.49 -14.15
C GLU A 123 -56.03 -12.39 -14.87
N THR A 124 -55.95 -12.12 -16.18
CA THR A 124 -57.05 -12.08 -17.15
C THR A 124 -57.64 -13.45 -17.43
#